data_AF-A0A7X6SYC0-F1
#
_entry.id   AF-A0A7X6SYC0-F1
#
_cell.length_a   1.000
_cell.length_b   1.000
_cell.length_c   1.000
_cell.angle_alpha   90.00
_cell.angle_beta   90.00
_cell.angle_gamma   90.00
#
_symmetry.space_group_name_H-M   'P 1'
#
loop_
_entity.id
_entity.type
_entity.pdbx_description
1 polymer ?
#
loop_
_entity_poly.entity_id
_entity_poly.type
_entity_poly.pdbx_seq_one_letter_code
_entity_poly.pdbx_strand_id
1 'polypeptide(L)'
;MLSERVKRLKQISENSVPSISMERARAVTRTYQEYMGKVSTPVLRAKAFLEIMRSKTIYIGDDELIVGERGERPMATPTFPELCCHTLEDFDVMDRREKIAFSVTQRDRQIQEEEIIPFWRERATRHIVLNTVDQDWLDAYEAGIFTEFMEQRGPGHTAGDDKYFKYGFLKFKDDIAAARHDLDYFTDPAASSKEETLIAMDIACDALILQGDRYADEAAIQAETTDDITRKAELLEIARVCRKVPRHAPETLHEALQMYWFV
;
A
#
# COMPACT_ATOMS: atom_id res chain seq x y z
N MET A 1 4.12 8.83 31.81
CA MET A 1 4.23 7.35 31.97
C MET A 1 3.35 6.69 30.92
N LEU A 2 3.79 5.58 30.33
CA LEU A 2 2.97 4.81 29.37
C LEU A 2 1.85 4.07 30.10
N SER A 3 0.65 4.04 29.52
CA SER A 3 -0.44 3.20 30.03
C SER A 3 -0.13 1.71 29.79
N GLU A 4 -0.80 0.82 30.55
CA GLU A 4 -0.62 -0.63 30.36
C GLU A 4 -0.97 -1.09 28.94
N ARG A 5 -2.01 -0.50 28.32
CA ARG A 5 -2.35 -0.71 26.91
C ARG A 5 -1.16 -0.43 25.99
N VAL A 6 -0.55 0.75 26.13
CA VAL A 6 0.57 1.17 25.26
C VAL A 6 1.81 0.30 25.51
N LYS A 7 2.03 -0.18 26.73
CA LYS A 7 3.10 -1.15 27.01
C LYS A 7 2.87 -2.47 26.27
N ARG A 8 1.64 -3.00 26.25
CA ARG A 8 1.30 -4.23 25.50
C ARG A 8 1.46 -4.04 23.99
N LEU A 9 0.95 -2.96 23.42
CA LEU A 9 1.13 -2.63 22.00
C LEU A 9 2.61 -2.48 21.63
N LYS A 10 3.40 -1.84 22.49
CA LYS A 10 4.84 -1.72 22.30
C LYS A 10 5.53 -3.09 22.29
N GLN A 11 5.16 -4.00 23.20
CA GLN A 11 5.70 -5.36 23.22
C GLN A 11 5.38 -6.13 21.94
N ILE A 12 4.18 -5.96 21.37
CA ILE A 12 3.85 -6.55 20.06
C ILE A 12 4.81 -6.01 18.99
N SER A 13 5.00 -4.70 18.92
CA SER A 13 5.91 -4.10 17.92
C SER A 13 7.37 -4.54 18.08
N GLU A 14 7.84 -4.77 19.30
CA GLU A 14 9.24 -5.16 19.57
C GLU A 14 9.49 -6.66 19.39
N ASN A 15 8.49 -7.49 19.67
CA ASN A 15 8.65 -8.95 19.67
C ASN A 15 8.15 -9.62 18.39
N SER A 16 7.36 -8.94 17.56
CA SER A 16 6.91 -9.47 16.27
C SER A 16 8.09 -9.70 15.34
N VAL A 17 8.17 -10.90 14.77
CA VAL A 17 9.19 -11.29 13.80
C VAL A 17 8.82 -10.71 12.44
N PRO A 18 9.68 -9.89 11.80
CA PRO A 18 9.42 -9.43 10.45
C PRO A 18 9.25 -10.61 9.48
N SER A 19 8.23 -10.56 8.63
CA SER A 19 7.96 -11.60 7.64
C SER A 19 7.62 -10.99 6.29
N ILE A 20 7.79 -11.77 5.23
CA ILE A 20 7.28 -11.39 3.90
C ILE A 20 5.76 -11.58 3.86
N SER A 21 5.07 -10.63 3.23
CA SER A 21 3.67 -10.74 2.81
C SER A 21 3.59 -10.77 1.29
N MET A 22 2.90 -11.78 0.75
CA MET A 22 2.71 -11.95 -0.69
C MET A 22 1.42 -11.33 -1.22
N GLU A 23 0.53 -10.81 -0.36
CA GLU A 23 -0.79 -10.31 -0.78
C GLU A 23 -0.68 -9.19 -1.83
N ARG A 24 0.17 -8.20 -1.56
CA ARG A 24 0.42 -7.08 -2.48
C ARG A 24 0.98 -7.56 -3.81
N ALA A 25 2.02 -8.40 -3.78
CA ALA A 25 2.68 -8.89 -5.00
C ALA A 25 1.67 -9.61 -5.89
N ARG A 26 0.80 -10.43 -5.32
CA ARG A 26 -0.26 -11.14 -6.07
C ARG A 26 -1.31 -10.19 -6.62
N ALA A 27 -1.81 -9.26 -5.81
CA ALA A 27 -2.78 -8.25 -6.24
C ALA A 27 -2.25 -7.45 -7.44
N VAL A 28 -1.04 -6.91 -7.32
CA VAL A 28 -0.38 -6.15 -8.40
C VAL A 28 -0.17 -7.02 -9.63
N THR A 29 0.31 -8.25 -9.48
CA THR A 29 0.54 -9.17 -10.61
C THR A 29 -0.74 -9.46 -11.38
N ARG A 30 -1.83 -9.80 -10.68
CA ARG A 30 -3.14 -10.05 -11.31
C ARG A 30 -3.63 -8.83 -12.07
N THR A 31 -3.58 -7.65 -11.46
CA THR A 31 -4.01 -6.41 -12.14
C THR A 31 -3.17 -6.12 -13.38
N TYR A 32 -1.85 -6.31 -13.30
CA TYR A 32 -0.98 -6.07 -14.44
C TYR A 32 -1.21 -7.06 -15.57
N GLN A 33 -1.38 -8.34 -15.27
CA GLN A 33 -1.73 -9.36 -16.26
C GLN A 33 -3.05 -9.02 -16.97
N GLU A 34 -4.02 -8.45 -16.24
CA GLU A 34 -5.33 -8.11 -16.80
C GLU A 34 -5.31 -6.81 -17.62
N TYR A 35 -4.65 -5.75 -17.14
CA TYR A 35 -4.83 -4.39 -17.66
C TYR A 35 -3.62 -3.81 -18.40
N MET A 36 -2.43 -4.38 -18.27
CA MET A 36 -1.24 -3.85 -18.93
C MET A 36 -1.42 -3.83 -20.46
N GLY A 37 -1.16 -2.66 -21.07
CA GLY A 37 -1.37 -2.43 -22.50
C GLY A 37 -2.82 -2.18 -22.91
N LYS A 38 -3.80 -2.31 -22.00
CA LYS A 38 -5.23 -2.04 -22.26
C LYS A 38 -5.70 -0.69 -21.73
N VAL A 39 -5.01 -0.15 -20.74
CA VAL A 39 -5.29 1.16 -20.12
C VAL A 39 -4.00 1.97 -20.01
N SER A 40 -4.13 3.27 -19.78
CA SER A 40 -2.96 4.14 -19.55
C SER A 40 -2.19 3.74 -18.28
N THR A 41 -0.91 4.10 -18.21
CA THR A 41 -0.07 3.79 -17.05
C THR A 41 -0.61 4.35 -15.74
N PRO A 42 -1.11 5.61 -15.65
CA PRO A 42 -1.74 6.11 -14.42
C PRO A 42 -2.93 5.26 -13.98
N VAL A 43 -3.83 4.92 -14.92
CA VAL A 43 -5.03 4.12 -14.61
C VAL A 43 -4.65 2.70 -14.19
N LEU A 44 -3.64 2.09 -14.82
CA LEU A 44 -3.12 0.79 -14.43
C LEU A 44 -2.61 0.79 -12.98
N ARG A 45 -1.85 1.81 -12.59
CA ARG A 45 -1.32 1.96 -11.23
C ARG A 45 -2.45 2.18 -10.21
N ALA A 46 -3.43 3.00 -10.55
CA ALA A 46 -4.60 3.23 -9.69
C ALA A 46 -5.46 1.97 -9.52
N LYS A 47 -5.68 1.20 -10.59
CA LYS A 47 -6.37 -0.10 -10.52
C LYS A 47 -5.62 -1.10 -9.64
N ALA A 48 -4.30 -1.13 -9.72
CA ALA A 48 -3.50 -2.03 -8.88
C ALA A 48 -3.60 -1.61 -7.40
N PHE A 49 -3.59 -0.31 -7.12
CA PHE A 49 -3.82 0.21 -5.77
C PHE A 49 -5.21 -0.13 -5.23
N LEU A 50 -6.25 0.03 -6.06
CA LEU A 50 -7.62 -0.38 -5.71
C LEU A 50 -7.71 -1.89 -5.43
N GLU A 51 -7.07 -2.73 -6.25
CA GLU A 51 -7.06 -4.18 -6.03
C GLU A 51 -6.34 -4.54 -4.72
N ILE A 52 -5.22 -3.90 -4.39
CA ILE A 52 -4.55 -4.08 -3.09
C ILE A 52 -5.52 -3.76 -1.95
N MET A 53 -6.17 -2.60 -1.97
CA MET A 53 -7.10 -2.20 -0.91
C MET A 53 -8.36 -3.05 -0.85
N ARG A 54 -8.77 -3.63 -1.99
CA ARG A 54 -9.89 -4.57 -2.07
C ARG A 54 -9.56 -5.94 -1.49
N SER A 55 -8.37 -6.47 -1.76
CA SER A 55 -8.05 -7.86 -1.47
C SER A 55 -7.20 -8.08 -0.22
N LYS A 56 -6.49 -7.05 0.26
CA LYS A 56 -5.61 -7.19 1.44
C LYS A 56 -6.39 -7.69 2.66
N THR A 57 -5.78 -8.50 3.50
CA THR A 57 -6.36 -8.88 4.79
C THR A 57 -6.49 -7.64 5.67
N ILE A 58 -7.61 -7.52 6.39
CA ILE A 58 -7.82 -6.47 7.39
C ILE A 58 -7.37 -7.02 8.74
N TYR A 59 -6.40 -6.36 9.34
CA TYR A 59 -5.91 -6.68 10.69
C TYR A 59 -6.32 -5.57 11.65
N ILE A 60 -7.03 -5.95 12.72
CA ILE A 60 -7.28 -5.11 13.89
C ILE A 60 -6.77 -5.92 15.08
N GLY A 61 -5.68 -5.45 15.67
CA GLY A 61 -5.05 -6.08 16.81
C GLY A 61 -5.77 -5.78 18.11
N ASP A 62 -5.54 -6.62 19.11
CA ASP A 62 -5.96 -6.35 20.49
C ASP A 62 -5.40 -5.00 20.95
N ASP A 63 -6.17 -4.29 21.77
CA ASP A 63 -5.81 -2.99 22.35
C ASP A 63 -5.64 -1.81 21.36
N GLU A 64 -5.65 -2.04 20.04
CA GLU A 64 -5.51 -0.97 19.05
C GLU A 64 -6.69 0.02 19.11
N LEU A 65 -6.37 1.31 18.96
CA LEU A 65 -7.35 2.39 18.81
C LEU A 65 -7.24 3.07 17.44
N ILE A 66 -6.03 3.14 16.89
CA ILE A 66 -5.77 3.51 15.49
C ILE A 66 -5.42 2.21 14.78
N VAL A 67 -6.11 1.91 13.69
CA VAL A 67 -6.05 0.61 13.00
C VAL A 67 -5.57 0.77 11.57
N GLY A 68 -4.86 -0.22 11.05
CA GLY A 68 -4.29 -0.16 9.71
C GLY A 68 -2.94 -0.85 9.68
N GLU A 69 -2.84 -1.98 9.00
CA GLU A 69 -1.58 -2.71 8.87
C GLU A 69 -1.18 -2.83 7.40
N ARG A 70 0.13 -2.90 7.13
CA ARG A 70 0.68 -3.02 5.79
C ARG A 70 0.46 -4.41 5.19
N GLY A 71 0.50 -5.43 6.03
CA GLY A 71 0.23 -6.83 5.70
C GLY A 71 -0.87 -7.43 6.57
N GLU A 72 -0.97 -8.75 6.54
CA GLU A 72 -2.00 -9.53 7.23
C GLU A 72 -1.81 -9.59 8.76
N ARG A 73 -0.68 -9.11 9.27
CA ARG A 73 -0.31 -9.11 10.70
C ARG A 73 0.84 -8.13 10.97
N PRO A 74 1.15 -7.82 12.25
CA PRO A 74 2.26 -6.95 12.60
C PRO A 74 3.58 -7.42 12.01
N MET A 75 4.35 -6.48 11.47
CA MET A 75 5.65 -6.71 10.83
C MET A 75 5.65 -7.59 9.57
N ALA A 76 4.47 -8.00 9.06
CA ALA A 76 4.36 -8.60 7.73
C ALA A 76 4.49 -7.52 6.66
N THR A 77 5.56 -7.60 5.88
CA THR A 77 5.98 -6.54 4.96
C THR A 77 5.80 -6.98 3.50
N PRO A 78 5.12 -6.18 2.67
CA PRO A 78 4.88 -6.55 1.28
C PRO A 78 6.13 -6.48 0.42
N THR A 79 6.17 -7.27 -0.65
CA THR A 79 7.17 -7.15 -1.72
C THR A 79 6.67 -6.31 -2.91
N PHE A 80 7.62 -5.77 -3.68
CA PHE A 80 7.36 -4.83 -4.77
C PHE A 80 7.93 -5.35 -6.10
N PRO A 81 7.34 -6.42 -6.68
CA PRO A 81 7.93 -7.12 -7.81
C PRO A 81 8.05 -6.26 -9.08
N GLU A 82 7.24 -5.20 -9.18
CA GLU A 82 7.33 -4.22 -10.28
C GLU A 82 8.55 -3.29 -10.19
N LEU A 83 9.16 -3.17 -9.00
CA LEU A 83 10.38 -2.41 -8.77
C LEU A 83 11.59 -3.34 -8.83
N CYS A 84 11.59 -4.33 -7.94
CA CYS A 84 12.63 -5.34 -7.83
C CYS A 84 11.98 -6.72 -7.64
N CYS A 85 12.10 -7.57 -8.67
CA CYS A 85 11.63 -8.94 -8.63
C CYS A 85 12.71 -9.83 -8.00
N HIS A 86 12.56 -10.12 -6.70
CA HIS A 86 13.48 -10.97 -5.96
C HIS A 86 13.48 -12.41 -6.51
N THR A 87 14.66 -13.03 -6.55
CA THR A 87 14.85 -14.45 -6.83
C THR A 87 14.54 -15.31 -5.60
N LEU A 88 14.51 -16.63 -5.76
CA LEU A 88 14.42 -17.54 -4.61
C LEU A 88 15.67 -17.50 -3.72
N GLU A 89 16.83 -17.22 -4.31
CA GLU A 89 18.07 -17.01 -3.56
C GLU A 89 18.00 -15.73 -2.72
N ASP A 90 17.43 -14.65 -3.25
CA ASP A 90 17.18 -13.43 -2.46
C ASP A 90 16.25 -13.72 -1.27
N PHE A 91 15.24 -14.58 -1.45
CA PHE A 91 14.37 -15.03 -0.37
C PHE A 91 15.16 -15.84 0.69
N ASP A 92 16.09 -16.69 0.28
CA ASP A 92 17.00 -17.38 1.20
C ASP A 92 17.90 -16.42 1.99
N VAL A 93 18.45 -15.41 1.33
CA VAL A 93 19.28 -14.39 1.96
C VAL A 93 18.46 -13.57 2.96
N MET A 94 17.25 -13.16 2.60
CA MET A 94 16.36 -12.40 3.50
C MET A 94 15.95 -13.18 4.75
N ASP A 95 15.72 -14.49 4.62
CA ASP A 95 15.30 -15.37 5.71
C ASP A 95 16.46 -15.68 6.68
N ARG A 96 17.70 -15.75 6.17
CA ARG A 96 18.87 -16.20 6.95
C ARG A 96 19.79 -15.10 7.43
N ARG A 97 19.70 -13.89 6.87
CA ARG A 97 20.63 -12.80 7.22
C ARG A 97 20.49 -12.41 8.69
N GLU A 98 21.62 -12.14 9.34
CA GLU A 98 21.67 -11.76 10.75
C GLU A 98 20.94 -10.43 11.03
N LYS A 99 21.05 -9.48 10.11
CA LYS A 99 20.52 -8.13 10.26
C LYS A 99 19.31 -7.92 9.38
N ILE A 100 18.24 -7.39 9.97
CA ILE A 100 17.00 -7.03 9.26
C ILE A 100 16.41 -8.27 8.55
N ALA A 101 16.42 -9.44 9.19
CA ALA A 101 15.84 -10.65 8.61
C ALA A 101 14.33 -10.48 8.35
N PHE A 102 13.84 -11.10 7.28
CA PHE A 102 12.41 -11.27 7.03
C PHE A 102 12.15 -12.75 6.86
N SER A 103 11.34 -13.33 7.73
CA SER A 103 10.98 -14.74 7.62
C SER A 103 10.19 -14.99 6.33
N VAL A 104 10.54 -16.09 5.65
CA VAL A 104 9.94 -16.49 4.37
C VAL A 104 9.41 -17.92 4.48
N THR A 105 8.10 -18.10 4.33
CA THR A 105 7.49 -19.44 4.40
C THR A 105 7.66 -20.22 3.09
N GLN A 106 7.46 -21.54 3.14
CA GLN A 106 7.42 -22.36 1.93
C GLN A 106 6.33 -21.91 0.94
N ARG A 107 5.19 -21.43 1.47
CA ARG A 107 4.11 -20.93 0.62
C ARG A 107 4.52 -19.64 -0.11
N ASP A 108 5.24 -18.74 0.56
CA ASP A 108 5.73 -17.51 -0.06
C ASP A 108 6.68 -17.80 -1.21
N ARG A 109 7.57 -18.80 -1.03
CA ARG A 109 8.51 -19.27 -2.06
C ARG A 109 7.77 -19.85 -3.28
N GLN A 110 6.76 -20.68 -3.05
CA GLN A 110 5.92 -21.22 -4.12
C GLN A 110 5.21 -20.11 -4.90
N ILE A 111 4.59 -19.15 -4.21
CA ILE A 111 3.95 -18.00 -4.87
C ILE A 111 4.99 -17.22 -5.70
N GLN A 112 6.18 -16.98 -5.14
CA GLN A 112 7.22 -16.23 -5.81
C GLN A 112 7.68 -16.93 -7.09
N GLU A 113 7.93 -18.25 -7.03
CA GLU A 113 8.38 -19.06 -8.16
C GLU A 113 7.31 -19.23 -9.25
N GLU A 114 6.08 -19.54 -8.84
CA GLU A 114 5.02 -19.96 -9.77
C GLU A 114 4.21 -18.78 -10.30
N GLU A 115 3.97 -17.75 -9.48
CA GLU A 115 3.06 -16.64 -9.82
C GLU A 115 3.82 -15.34 -10.17
N ILE A 116 4.90 -15.00 -9.43
CA ILE A 116 5.51 -13.67 -9.48
C ILE A 116 6.68 -13.58 -10.46
N ILE A 117 7.71 -14.41 -10.29
CA ILE A 117 8.94 -14.40 -11.11
C ILE A 117 8.63 -14.53 -12.62
N PRO A 118 7.76 -15.45 -13.07
CA PRO A 118 7.51 -15.65 -14.50
C PRO A 118 6.97 -14.39 -15.20
N PHE A 119 6.24 -13.55 -14.46
CA PHE A 119 5.71 -12.30 -14.99
C PHE A 119 6.67 -11.13 -14.80
N TRP A 120 7.35 -11.00 -13.66
CA TRP A 120 8.06 -9.77 -13.33
C TRP A 120 9.56 -9.74 -13.63
N ARG A 121 10.23 -10.89 -13.78
CA ARG A 121 11.70 -10.96 -13.88
C ARG A 121 12.30 -9.99 -14.89
N GLU A 122 11.68 -9.86 -16.06
CA GLU A 122 12.14 -8.99 -17.16
C GLU A 122 11.37 -7.66 -17.25
N ARG A 123 10.39 -7.45 -16.36
CA ARG A 123 9.50 -6.27 -16.36
C ARG A 123 9.76 -5.34 -15.18
N ALA A 124 10.48 -5.80 -14.17
CA ALA A 124 10.83 -5.01 -12.99
C ALA A 124 11.72 -3.82 -13.37
N THR A 125 11.54 -2.70 -12.68
CA THR A 125 12.32 -1.46 -12.93
C THR A 125 13.82 -1.71 -12.86
N ARG A 126 14.28 -2.45 -11.84
CA ARG A 126 15.69 -2.87 -11.71
C ARG A 126 16.22 -3.55 -12.97
N HIS A 127 15.46 -4.51 -13.48
CA HIS A 127 15.87 -5.26 -14.68
C HIS A 127 16.00 -4.33 -15.88
N ILE A 128 15.05 -3.42 -16.09
CA ILE A 128 15.07 -2.47 -17.20
C ILE A 128 16.29 -1.54 -17.10
N VAL A 129 16.55 -0.97 -15.91
CA VAL A 129 17.68 -0.05 -15.69
C VAL A 129 19.00 -0.75 -15.99
N LEU A 130 19.26 -1.91 -15.39
CA LEU A 130 20.53 -2.63 -15.52
C LEU A 130 20.81 -3.14 -16.94
N ASN A 131 19.77 -3.30 -17.78
CA ASN A 131 19.92 -3.68 -19.19
C ASN A 131 19.97 -2.48 -20.15
N THR A 132 19.84 -1.24 -19.65
CA THR A 132 19.83 -0.03 -20.48
C THR A 132 21.09 0.82 -20.32
N VAL A 133 21.72 0.78 -19.14
CA VAL A 133 22.96 1.50 -18.83
C VAL A 133 24.17 0.91 -19.57
N ASP A 134 25.25 1.69 -19.71
CA ASP A 134 26.48 1.27 -20.35
C ASP A 134 27.39 0.44 -19.42
N GLN A 135 28.40 -0.21 -20.00
CA GLN A 135 29.30 -1.09 -19.24
C GLN A 135 30.11 -0.33 -18.18
N ASP A 136 30.54 0.89 -18.48
CA ASP A 136 31.30 1.71 -17.53
C ASP A 136 30.48 2.02 -16.26
N TRP A 137 29.16 2.25 -16.41
CA TRP A 137 28.26 2.42 -15.28
C TRP A 137 28.13 1.14 -14.46
N LEU A 138 27.96 -0.02 -15.12
CA LEU A 138 27.86 -1.33 -14.47
C LEU A 138 29.13 -1.65 -13.67
N ASP A 139 30.31 -1.48 -14.28
CA ASP A 139 31.59 -1.75 -13.65
C ASP A 139 31.80 -0.88 -12.40
N ALA A 140 31.44 0.41 -12.48
CA ALA A 140 31.52 1.33 -11.34
C ALA A 140 30.52 0.99 -10.23
N TYR A 141 29.30 0.58 -10.59
CA TYR A 141 28.27 0.13 -9.65
C TYR A 141 28.69 -1.16 -8.92
N GLU A 142 29.19 -2.17 -9.65
CA GLU A 142 29.66 -3.45 -9.10
C GLU A 142 30.92 -3.29 -8.23
N ALA A 143 31.81 -2.36 -8.59
CA ALA A 143 32.96 -1.99 -7.77
C ALA A 143 32.58 -1.20 -6.50
N GLY A 144 31.31 -0.82 -6.34
CA GLY A 144 30.80 -0.08 -5.19
C GLY A 144 31.26 1.39 -5.15
N ILE A 145 31.61 1.98 -6.31
CA ILE A 145 31.98 3.39 -6.41
C ILE A 145 30.78 4.30 -6.09
N PHE A 146 29.58 3.86 -6.44
CA PHE A 146 28.33 4.50 -6.07
C PHE A 146 27.22 3.45 -5.88
N THR A 147 26.06 3.86 -5.37
CA THR A 147 24.84 3.05 -5.35
C THR A 147 23.71 3.84 -6.01
N GLU A 148 22.85 3.17 -6.77
CA GLU A 148 21.65 3.77 -7.36
C GLU A 148 20.43 3.45 -6.49
N PHE A 149 19.84 4.48 -5.92
CA PHE A 149 18.77 4.33 -4.93
C PHE A 149 17.43 3.96 -5.59
N MET A 150 17.17 4.48 -6.79
CA MET A 150 15.87 4.46 -7.44
C MET A 150 15.60 3.15 -8.22
N GLU A 151 16.61 2.32 -8.44
CA GLU A 151 16.43 1.06 -9.18
C GLU A 151 15.73 -0.04 -8.36
N GLN A 152 15.78 0.02 -7.03
CA GLN A 152 15.18 -1.00 -6.14
C GLN A 152 13.99 -0.49 -5.32
N ARG A 153 13.70 0.82 -5.36
CA ARG A 153 12.76 1.47 -4.44
C ARG A 153 11.83 2.42 -5.18
N GLY A 154 10.62 2.59 -4.63
CA GLY A 154 9.74 3.67 -5.07
C GLY A 154 10.35 5.03 -4.70
N PRO A 155 10.03 6.12 -5.42
CA PRO A 155 10.63 7.43 -5.22
C PRO A 155 10.54 7.93 -3.78
N GLY A 156 9.37 7.76 -3.15
CA GLY A 156 9.15 8.24 -1.78
C GLY A 156 9.54 9.73 -1.64
N HIS A 157 10.24 10.07 -0.54
CA HIS A 157 10.84 11.39 -0.29
C HIS A 157 9.89 12.58 -0.50
N THR A 158 8.65 12.43 -0.02
CA THR A 158 7.62 13.47 -0.11
C THR A 158 6.91 13.64 1.21
N ALA A 159 6.41 14.84 1.47
CA ALA A 159 5.45 15.12 2.53
C ALA A 159 4.10 15.43 1.87
N GLY A 160 3.06 14.70 2.28
CA GLY A 160 1.69 14.99 1.84
C GLY A 160 1.25 16.40 2.26
N ASP A 161 0.23 16.94 1.60
CA ASP A 161 -0.38 18.22 1.98
C ASP A 161 -1.47 18.05 3.05
N ASP A 162 -2.06 19.15 3.50
CA ASP A 162 -3.12 19.14 4.51
C ASP A 162 -4.54 19.05 3.92
N LYS A 163 -4.68 18.93 2.60
CA LYS A 163 -5.98 19.02 1.93
C LYS A 163 -6.88 17.86 2.31
N TYR A 164 -6.33 16.66 2.47
CA TYR A 164 -7.14 15.49 2.80
C TYR A 164 -7.78 15.64 4.20
N PHE A 165 -7.14 16.34 5.14
CA PHE A 165 -7.78 16.71 6.42
C PHE A 165 -8.88 17.76 6.29
N LYS A 166 -8.84 18.61 5.27
CA LYS A 166 -9.84 19.68 5.07
C LYS A 166 -11.07 19.21 4.31
N TYR A 167 -10.90 18.24 3.41
CA TYR A 167 -11.92 17.89 2.42
C TYR A 167 -12.40 16.42 2.52
N GLY A 168 -11.50 15.49 2.86
CA GLY A 168 -11.72 14.06 2.65
C GLY A 168 -11.73 13.67 1.16
N PHE A 169 -11.71 12.37 0.89
CA PHE A 169 -11.57 11.88 -0.48
C PHE A 169 -12.85 11.96 -1.31
N LEU A 170 -14.04 12.03 -0.69
CA LEU A 170 -15.28 12.21 -1.45
C LEU A 170 -15.32 13.58 -2.13
N LYS A 171 -14.87 14.64 -1.45
CA LYS A 171 -14.80 15.97 -2.02
C LYS A 171 -13.73 16.07 -3.12
N PHE A 172 -12.61 15.34 -3.00
CA PHE A 172 -11.65 15.22 -4.10
C PHE A 172 -12.28 14.59 -5.35
N LYS A 173 -13.15 13.58 -5.21
CA LYS A 173 -13.87 13.02 -6.36
C LYS A 173 -14.75 14.07 -7.05
N ASP A 174 -15.44 14.92 -6.30
CA ASP A 174 -16.22 16.03 -6.88
C ASP A 174 -15.33 17.01 -7.66
N ASP A 175 -14.18 17.38 -7.10
CA ASP A 175 -13.24 18.30 -7.73
C ASP A 175 -12.59 17.68 -8.99
N ILE A 176 -12.29 16.38 -8.95
CA ILE A 176 -11.80 15.61 -10.09
C ILE A 176 -12.87 15.55 -11.19
N ALA A 177 -14.13 15.30 -10.85
CA ALA A 177 -15.23 15.27 -11.82
C ALA A 177 -15.43 16.63 -12.51
N ALA A 178 -15.38 17.72 -11.75
CA ALA A 178 -15.42 19.08 -12.30
C ALA A 178 -14.22 19.34 -13.23
N ALA A 179 -13.00 19.02 -12.78
CA ALA A 179 -11.79 19.19 -13.59
C ALA A 179 -11.82 18.38 -14.90
N ARG A 180 -12.45 17.19 -14.89
CA ARG A 180 -12.65 16.38 -16.10
C ARG A 180 -13.66 16.99 -17.06
N HIS A 181 -14.76 17.54 -16.54
CA HIS A 181 -15.77 18.21 -17.34
C HIS A 181 -15.21 19.42 -18.08
N ASP A 182 -14.27 20.14 -17.45
CA ASP A 182 -13.70 21.38 -17.96
C ASP A 182 -12.46 21.18 -18.86
N LEU A 183 -12.14 19.94 -19.27
CA LEU A 183 -11.01 19.67 -20.17
C LEU A 183 -11.28 20.20 -21.59
N ASP A 184 -10.32 20.96 -22.12
CA ASP A 184 -10.37 21.48 -23.49
C ASP A 184 -9.66 20.54 -24.49
N TYR A 185 -10.41 19.63 -25.10
CA TYR A 185 -9.88 18.71 -26.12
C TYR A 185 -9.58 19.36 -27.47
N PHE A 186 -9.99 20.61 -27.71
CA PHE A 186 -9.81 21.27 -29.00
C PHE A 186 -8.49 22.01 -29.08
N THR A 187 -8.05 22.62 -27.97
CA THR A 187 -6.83 23.44 -27.96
C THR A 187 -5.71 22.90 -27.09
N ASP A 188 -6.00 22.03 -26.11
CA ASP A 188 -4.98 21.45 -25.25
C ASP A 188 -4.54 20.06 -25.74
N PRO A 189 -3.34 19.91 -26.33
CA PRO A 189 -2.85 18.62 -26.80
C PRO A 189 -2.62 17.62 -25.65
N ALA A 190 -2.56 18.08 -24.39
CA ALA A 190 -2.43 17.21 -23.22
C ALA A 190 -3.79 16.79 -22.63
N ALA A 191 -4.92 17.25 -23.16
CA ALA A 191 -6.25 17.01 -22.59
C ALA A 191 -6.51 15.51 -22.33
N SER A 192 -6.20 14.63 -23.29
CA SER A 192 -6.37 13.18 -23.12
C SER A 192 -5.47 12.60 -22.03
N SER A 193 -4.20 13.04 -21.90
CA SER A 193 -3.34 12.53 -20.83
C SER A 193 -3.74 13.05 -19.45
N LYS A 194 -4.27 14.29 -19.39
CA LYS A 194 -4.86 14.86 -18.18
C LYS A 194 -6.11 14.09 -17.77
N GLU A 195 -6.98 13.73 -18.72
CA GLU A 195 -8.15 12.90 -18.44
C GLU A 195 -7.75 11.56 -17.81
N GLU A 196 -6.79 10.85 -18.41
CA GLU A 196 -6.29 9.58 -17.87
C GLU A 196 -5.71 9.70 -16.47
N THR A 197 -5.03 10.82 -16.19
CA THR A 197 -4.52 11.13 -14.84
C THR A 197 -5.65 11.38 -13.85
N LEU A 198 -6.68 12.13 -14.25
CA LEU A 198 -7.85 12.41 -13.43
C LEU A 198 -8.68 11.14 -13.17
N ILE A 199 -8.82 10.26 -14.16
CA ILE A 199 -9.44 8.93 -13.98
C ILE A 199 -8.65 8.12 -12.94
N ALA A 200 -7.32 8.11 -13.03
CA ALA A 200 -6.48 7.41 -12.06
C ALA A 200 -6.64 7.97 -10.64
N MET A 201 -6.70 9.30 -10.49
CA MET A 201 -6.95 9.96 -9.20
C MET A 201 -8.31 9.58 -8.62
N ASP A 202 -9.36 9.54 -9.45
CA ASP A 202 -10.71 9.14 -9.03
C ASP A 202 -10.75 7.71 -8.47
N ILE A 203 -10.09 6.78 -9.16
CA ILE A 203 -9.95 5.37 -8.74
C ILE A 203 -9.15 5.26 -7.44
N ALA A 204 -8.09 6.06 -7.28
CA ALA A 204 -7.30 6.07 -6.05
C ALA A 204 -8.11 6.58 -4.85
N CYS A 205 -9.01 7.55 -5.05
CA CYS A 205 -9.96 7.97 -4.02
C CYS A 205 -10.88 6.82 -3.60
N ASP A 206 -11.41 6.04 -4.56
CA ASP A 206 -12.23 4.86 -4.27
C ASP A 206 -11.47 3.81 -3.47
N ALA A 207 -10.18 3.60 -3.77
CA ALA A 207 -9.34 2.63 -3.06
C ALA A 207 -9.21 2.97 -1.56
N LEU A 208 -8.96 4.25 -1.24
CA LEU A 208 -8.83 4.71 0.15
C LEU A 208 -10.17 4.71 0.89
N ILE A 209 -11.26 5.12 0.22
CA ILE A 209 -12.61 5.05 0.79
C ILE A 209 -12.97 3.59 1.10
N LEU A 210 -12.71 2.68 0.16
CA LEU A 210 -12.94 1.25 0.33
C LEU A 210 -12.12 0.69 1.51
N GLN A 211 -10.87 1.11 1.69
CA GLN A 211 -10.07 0.70 2.83
C GLN A 211 -10.75 1.09 4.15
N GLY A 212 -11.18 2.34 4.29
CA GLY A 212 -11.90 2.79 5.49
C GLY A 212 -13.17 1.98 5.75
N ASP A 213 -13.98 1.76 4.71
CA ASP A 213 -15.20 0.94 4.81
C ASP A 213 -14.91 -0.49 5.27
N ARG A 214 -13.87 -1.13 4.73
CA ARG A 214 -13.50 -2.50 5.11
C ARG A 214 -12.99 -2.61 6.55
N TYR A 215 -12.22 -1.63 7.02
CA TYR A 215 -11.82 -1.56 8.43
C TYR A 215 -13.01 -1.31 9.34
N ALA A 216 -13.99 -0.52 8.89
CA ALA A 216 -15.21 -0.29 9.65
C ALA A 216 -16.08 -1.56 9.77
N ASP A 217 -16.20 -2.31 8.68
CA ASP A 217 -16.91 -3.60 8.66
C ASP A 217 -16.25 -4.63 9.59
N GLU A 218 -14.92 -4.79 9.49
CA GLU A 218 -14.19 -5.72 10.35
C GLU A 218 -14.29 -5.36 11.84
N ALA A 219 -14.16 -4.08 12.18
CA ALA A 219 -14.32 -3.62 13.55
C ALA A 219 -15.73 -3.90 14.11
N ALA A 220 -16.77 -3.74 13.28
CA ALA A 220 -18.14 -4.05 13.66
C ALA A 220 -18.33 -5.56 13.90
N ILE A 221 -17.79 -6.42 13.02
CA ILE A 221 -17.82 -7.89 13.18
C ILE A 221 -17.13 -8.31 14.48
N GLN A 222 -15.94 -7.77 14.77
CA GLN A 222 -15.24 -8.07 16.01
C GLN A 222 -16.04 -7.60 17.24
N ALA A 223 -16.71 -6.45 17.17
CA ALA A 223 -17.53 -5.93 18.27
C ALA A 223 -18.75 -6.83 18.60
N GLU A 224 -19.30 -7.54 17.61
CA GLU A 224 -20.42 -8.47 17.81
C GLU A 224 -20.02 -9.68 18.66
N THR A 225 -18.78 -10.14 18.50
CA THR A 225 -18.24 -11.35 19.14
C THR A 225 -17.39 -11.07 20.39
N THR A 226 -17.17 -9.80 20.73
CA THR A 226 -16.40 -9.38 21.90
C THR A 226 -17.27 -9.33 23.16
N ASP A 227 -16.89 -10.09 24.18
CA ASP A 227 -17.56 -10.10 25.49
C ASP A 227 -17.17 -8.91 26.38
N ASP A 228 -15.92 -8.43 26.29
CA ASP A 228 -15.45 -7.28 27.07
C ASP A 228 -16.16 -6.00 26.61
N ILE A 229 -16.99 -5.43 27.50
CA ILE A 229 -17.83 -4.26 27.21
C ILE A 229 -16.99 -3.04 26.81
N THR A 230 -15.80 -2.88 27.40
CA THR A 230 -14.91 -1.76 27.11
C THR A 230 -14.33 -1.90 25.71
N ARG A 231 -13.80 -3.07 25.37
CA ARG A 231 -13.24 -3.35 24.05
C ARG A 231 -14.32 -3.30 22.97
N LYS A 232 -15.53 -3.79 23.27
CA LYS A 232 -16.68 -3.67 22.37
C LYS A 232 -17.01 -2.22 22.04
N ALA A 233 -17.04 -1.35 23.05
CA ALA A 233 -17.27 0.09 22.83
C ALA A 233 -16.15 0.72 21.98
N GLU A 234 -14.90 0.32 22.19
CA GLU A 234 -13.76 0.78 21.38
C GLU A 234 -13.86 0.33 19.92
N LEU A 235 -14.22 -0.93 19.66
CA LEU A 235 -14.39 -1.46 18.32
C LEU A 235 -15.54 -0.78 17.57
N LEU A 236 -16.65 -0.47 18.25
CA LEU A 236 -17.74 0.31 17.68
C LEU A 236 -17.30 1.74 17.35
N GLU A 237 -16.45 2.35 18.18
CA GLU A 237 -15.88 3.67 17.88
C GLU A 237 -14.91 3.61 16.71
N ILE A 238 -14.04 2.59 16.63
CA ILE A 238 -13.18 2.35 15.45
C ILE A 238 -14.04 2.20 14.20
N ALA A 239 -15.13 1.43 14.26
CA ALA A 239 -16.04 1.28 13.13
C ALA A 239 -16.64 2.62 12.69
N ARG A 240 -17.09 3.44 13.64
CA ARG A 240 -17.62 4.79 13.37
C ARG A 240 -16.57 5.69 12.73
N VAL A 241 -15.35 5.69 13.27
CA VAL A 241 -14.22 6.49 12.80
C VAL A 241 -13.83 6.08 11.37
N CYS A 242 -13.59 4.79 11.12
CA CYS A 242 -13.19 4.28 9.80
C CYS A 242 -14.30 4.42 8.75
N ARG A 243 -15.57 4.48 9.16
CA ARG A 243 -16.68 4.81 8.25
C ARG A 243 -16.66 6.28 7.82
N LYS A 244 -16.22 7.17 8.72
CA LYS A 244 -16.12 8.61 8.48
C LYS A 244 -14.89 8.95 7.65
N VAL A 245 -13.69 8.50 8.07
CA VAL A 245 -12.41 8.78 7.41
C VAL A 245 -11.89 7.52 6.72
N PRO A 246 -11.40 7.60 5.46
CA PRO A 246 -10.97 8.82 4.78
C PRO A 246 -12.01 9.48 3.87
N ARG A 247 -13.25 8.97 3.84
CA ARG A 247 -14.34 9.47 2.99
C ARG A 247 -14.60 10.97 3.16
N HIS A 248 -14.67 11.43 4.40
CA HIS A 248 -14.94 12.83 4.77
C HIS A 248 -13.77 13.41 5.58
N ALA A 249 -13.76 14.73 5.73
CA ALA A 249 -12.85 15.41 6.65
C ALA A 249 -13.08 14.93 8.11
N PRO A 250 -12.00 14.76 8.91
CA PRO A 250 -12.12 14.44 10.33
C PRO A 250 -12.71 15.60 11.15
N GLU A 251 -13.51 15.26 12.15
CA GLU A 251 -14.14 16.18 13.11
C GLU A 251 -13.61 16.00 14.54
N THR A 252 -12.86 14.92 14.78
CA THR A 252 -12.26 14.61 16.08
C THR A 252 -10.76 14.31 15.94
N LEU A 253 -10.02 14.36 17.05
CA LEU A 253 -8.60 13.99 17.07
C LEU A 253 -8.38 12.53 16.67
N HIS A 254 -9.27 11.62 17.08
CA HIS A 254 -9.20 10.21 16.70
C HIS A 254 -9.36 10.05 15.20
N GLU A 255 -10.36 10.70 14.60
CA GLU A 255 -10.55 10.70 13.15
C GLU A 255 -9.34 11.29 12.40
N ALA A 256 -8.75 12.37 12.91
CA ALA A 256 -7.56 12.96 12.28
C ALA A 256 -6.35 12.02 12.33
N LEU A 257 -6.11 11.34 13.46
CA LEU A 257 -5.03 10.36 13.58
C LEU A 257 -5.28 9.12 12.72
N GLN A 258 -6.52 8.65 12.63
CA GLN A 258 -6.89 7.52 11.78
C GLN A 258 -6.78 7.87 10.29
N MET A 259 -7.18 9.08 9.90
CA MET A 259 -7.01 9.62 8.56
C MET A 259 -5.53 9.65 8.17
N TYR A 260 -4.68 10.19 9.03
CA TYR A 260 -3.23 10.22 8.84
C TYR A 260 -2.63 8.82 8.70
N TRP A 261 -3.13 7.84 9.46
CA TRP A 261 -2.60 6.48 9.44
C TRP A 261 -3.01 5.69 8.19
N PHE A 262 -4.17 5.99 7.60
CA PHE A 262 -4.60 5.36 6.34
C PHE A 262 -3.91 5.91 5.10
N VAL A 263 -3.56 7.20 5.07
CA VAL A 263 -2.94 7.89 3.93
C VAL A 263 -1.43 7.68 3.91
#